data_AF-A0A359GTT1-F1
#
_entry.id   AF-A0A359GTT1-F1
#
_cell.length_a   1.000
_cell.length_b   1.000
_cell.length_c   1.000
_cell.angle_alpha   90.00
_cell.angle_beta   90.00
_cell.angle_gamma   90.00
#
_symmetry.space_group_name_H-M   'P 1'
#
loop_
_entity.id
_entity.type
_entity.pdbx_description
1 polymer ?
#
loop_
_entity_poly.entity_id
_entity_poly.type
_entity_poly.pdbx_seq_one_letter_code
_entity_poly.pdbx_strand_id
1 'polypeptide(L)' 'CGIKPFYIPRSNPDGMDVNVNCLDEYPSNITIVDFDGQNWEKNAHKVAHKSKPS' A
#
# COMPACT_ATOMS: atom_id res chain seq x y z
N CYS A 1 15.07 12.15 -10.04
CA CYS A 1 15.29 11.26 -8.86
C CYS A 1 14.51 9.93 -8.94
N GLY A 2 13.43 9.81 -9.72
CA GLY A 2 12.77 8.51 -9.96
C GLY A 2 11.82 8.02 -8.84
N ILE A 3 11.55 8.87 -7.85
CA ILE A 3 10.63 8.55 -6.75
C ILE A 3 9.18 8.53 -7.27
N LYS A 4 8.36 7.63 -6.73
CA LYS A 4 6.90 7.61 -6.94
C LYS A 4 6.21 8.04 -5.65
N PRO A 5 5.67 9.26 -5.57
CA PRO A 5 4.97 9.73 -4.37
C PRO A 5 3.65 8.99 -4.13
N PHE A 6 2.96 8.59 -5.21
CA PHE A 6 1.72 7.82 -5.14
C PHE A 6 1.48 7.00 -6.41
N TYR A 7 0.68 5.93 -6.32
CA TYR A 7 0.20 5.14 -7.46
C TYR A 7 -1.02 4.28 -7.10
N ILE A 8 -1.75 3.79 -8.11
CA ILE A 8 -2.83 2.80 -7.92
C ILE A 8 -2.21 1.40 -7.83
N PRO A 9 -2.30 0.70 -6.69
CA PRO A 9 -1.66 -0.60 -6.51
C PRO A 9 -2.48 -1.74 -7.16
N ARG A 10 -1.77 -2.75 -7.67
CA ARG A 10 -2.40 -3.98 -8.22
C ARG A 10 -3.27 -4.71 -7.18
N SER A 11 -2.85 -4.70 -5.91
CA SER A 11 -3.57 -5.36 -4.81
C SER A 11 -4.92 -4.73 -4.53
N ASN A 12 -5.02 -3.41 -4.70
CA ASN A 12 -6.18 -2.58 -4.36
C ASN A 12 -6.45 -1.56 -5.47
N PRO A 13 -7.04 -2.01 -6.60
CA PRO A 13 -7.21 -1.16 -7.79
C PRO A 13 -8.13 0.04 -7.59
N ASP A 14 -8.94 0.02 -6.55
CA ASP A 14 -9.84 1.09 -6.13
C ASP A 14 -9.23 2.03 -5.08
N GLY A 15 -7.97 1.80 -4.69
CA GLY A 15 -7.22 2.59 -3.71
C GLY A 15 -6.04 3.36 -4.29
N MET A 16 -5.28 3.98 -3.40
CA MET A 16 -4.05 4.71 -3.69
C MET A 16 -2.97 4.31 -2.67
N ASP A 17 -1.80 3.93 -3.16
CA ASP A 17 -0.57 3.83 -2.36
C ASP A 17 0.09 5.21 -2.28
N VAL A 18 0.54 5.60 -1.09
CA VAL A 18 1.18 6.89 -0.84
C VAL A 18 2.49 6.65 -0.08
N ASN A 19 3.60 7.17 -0.60
CA ASN A 19 4.87 7.13 0.09
C ASN A 19 4.88 8.16 1.22
N VAL A 20 4.86 7.69 2.48
CA VAL A 20 4.78 8.54 3.67
C VAL A 20 5.95 9.54 3.76
N ASN A 21 7.12 9.22 3.19
CA ASN A 21 8.29 10.10 3.19
C ASN A 21 8.15 11.29 2.22
N CYS A 22 7.10 11.29 1.40
CA CYS A 22 6.79 12.36 0.46
C CYS A 22 5.68 13.29 0.98
N LEU A 23 5.23 13.14 2.24
CA LEU A 23 4.25 14.02 2.85
C LEU A 23 4.93 15.25 3.47
N ASP A 24 4.35 16.43 3.25
CA ASP A 24 4.78 17.67 3.91
C ASP A 24 4.45 17.65 5.42
N GLU A 25 3.32 17.03 5.78
CA GLU A 25 2.89 16.80 7.16
C GLU A 25 2.71 15.30 7.43
N TYR A 26 3.35 14.81 8.48
CA TYR A 26 3.27 13.41 8.87
C TYR A 26 2.03 13.14 9.74
N PRO A 27 1.36 12.00 9.54
CA PRO A 27 0.30 11.59 10.45
C PRO A 27 0.86 11.36 11.85
N SER A 28 0.09 11.73 12.87
CA SER A 28 0.47 11.60 14.28
C SER A 28 0.64 10.14 14.73
N ASN A 29 0.08 9.19 13.98
CA ASN A 29 0.25 7.76 14.22
C ASN A 29 0.41 7.01 12.89
N ILE A 30 1.40 6.12 12.84
CA ILE A 30 1.66 5.23 11.70
C ILE A 30 1.77 3.81 12.27
N THR A 31 0.99 2.88 11.71
CA THR A 31 1.12 1.45 12.01
C THR A 31 1.88 0.78 10.88
N ILE A 32 3.03 0.19 11.20
CA ILE A 32 3.84 -0.58 10.25
C ILE A 32 3.43 -2.05 10.36
N VAL A 33 3.05 -2.65 9.24
CA VAL A 33 2.70 -4.07 9.13
C VAL A 33 3.57 -4.69 8.07
N ASP A 34 4.38 -5.66 8.46
CA ASP A 34 5.23 -6.38 7.53
C ASP A 34 4.39 -7.20 6.55
N PHE A 35 4.80 -7.18 5.28
CA PHE A 35 4.16 -7.94 4.22
C PHE A 35 5.21 -8.55 3.30
N ASP A 36 5.14 -9.87 3.14
CA ASP A 36 5.98 -10.60 2.19
C ASP A 36 5.38 -10.50 0.77
N GLY A 37 5.75 -9.42 0.07
CA GLY A 37 5.41 -9.21 -1.33
C GLY A 37 6.24 -10.04 -2.30
N GLN A 38 7.36 -10.63 -1.86
CA GLN A 38 8.19 -11.48 -2.72
C GLN A 38 7.48 -12.80 -3.03
N ASN A 39 6.82 -13.40 -2.03
CA ASN A 39 5.98 -14.59 -2.21
C ASN A 39 4.51 -14.21 -2.43
N TRP A 40 4.24 -13.46 -3.51
CA TRP A 40 2.92 -12.87 -3.78
C TRP A 40 1.77 -13.88 -3.79
N GLU A 41 1.90 -15.00 -4.51
CA GLU A 41 0.84 -16.01 -4.66
C GLU A 41 0.40 -16.59 -3.32
N LYS A 42 1.31 -16.66 -2.35
CA LYS A 42 1.03 -17.17 -0.99
C LYS A 42 0.41 -16.12 -0.08
N ASN A 43 0.66 -14.82 -0.32
CA ASN A 43 0.35 -13.76 0.65
C ASN A 43 -0.71 -12.75 0.17
N ALA A 44 -0.98 -12.63 -1.13
CA ALA A 44 -1.88 -11.61 -1.70
C ALA A 44 -3.26 -11.55 -1.03
N HIS A 45 -3.83 -12.69 -0.65
CA HIS A 45 -5.12 -12.78 0.02
C HIS A 45 -5.18 -11.99 1.34
N LYS A 46 -4.04 -11.81 2.03
CA LYS A 46 -3.96 -11.07 3.30
C LYS A 46 -4.27 -9.59 3.14
N VAL A 47 -4.09 -9.03 1.95
CA VAL A 47 -4.34 -7.60 1.65
C VAL A 47 -5.59 -7.35 0.79
N ALA A 48 -6.31 -8.41 0.42
CA ALA A 48 -7.52 -8.30 -0.42
C ALA A 48 -8.63 -7.46 0.24
N HIS A 49 -8.73 -7.48 1.56
CA HIS A 49 -9.71 -6.70 2.33
C HIS A 49 -9.52 -5.18 2.25
N LYS A 50 -8.39 -4.71 1.71
CA LYS A 50 -8.14 -3.27 1.49
C LYS A 50 -8.83 -2.74 0.22
N SER A 51 -9.44 -3.61 -0.58
CA SER A 51 -10.31 -3.24 -1.71
C SER A 51 -11.78 -3.34 -1.33
N LYS A 52 -12.63 -2.58 -1.99
CA LYS A 52 -14.09 -2.75 -1.89
C LYS A 52 -14.52 -4.15 -2.39
N PRO A 53 -15.55 -4.77 -1.79
CA PRO A 53 -16.20 -5.95 -2.36
C PRO A 53 -16.74 -5.65 -3.77
N SER A 54 -16.60 -6.63 -4.66
CA SER A 54 -17.17 -6.59 -6.01
C SER A 54 -18.69 -6.75 -5.98
#